data_AF-A0A7J9DB59-F1
#
_entry.id   AF-A0A7J9DB59-F1
#
_cell.length_a   1.000
_cell.length_b   1.000
_cell.length_c   1.000
_cell.angle_alpha   90.00
_cell.angle_beta   90.00
_cell.angle_gamma   90.00
#
_symmetry.space_group_name_H-M   'P 1'
#
loop_
_entity.id
_entity.type
_entity.pdbx_description
1 polymer ?
#
loop_
_entity_poly.entity_id
_entity_poly.type
_entity_poly.pdbx_seq_one_letter_code
_entity_poly.pdbx_strand_id
1 'polypeptide(L)'
;PPSTPPHNPTSFSESENISQLLSHIKLLIRRRTAAIAALDAGLYSEAIRHFSKIVDGRRPAPQGFLAECYLHRAYAYKASGRIAESISDCNKTLALDPTSIQALDTRASLLETIRCLPDCLHDFEHLKLLYNSILRDRKLPGPAWKRHNVRYREIPGNLCALTTKIQQLKQRVASGETGNVDYHALIGLRRGCSRAKMSALLLYRLLQKGYASVMSTIMDEESAERQRKKAAAALQAAQAAIHVQQTQYCNSKLEPEISPT
;
A
#
# COMPACT_ATOMS: atom_id res chain seq x y z
N PRO A 1 -3.45 -24.35 52.79
CA PRO A 1 -3.42 -24.48 51.32
C PRO A 1 -3.54 -23.11 50.63
N PRO A 2 -2.54 -22.65 49.86
CA PRO A 2 -2.63 -21.35 49.21
C PRO A 2 -3.57 -21.44 48.01
N SER A 3 -4.59 -20.60 48.02
CA SER A 3 -5.55 -20.39 46.94
C SER A 3 -4.85 -19.81 45.70
N THR A 4 -4.76 -20.59 44.63
CA THR A 4 -4.38 -20.08 43.30
C THR A 4 -5.45 -19.12 42.80
N PRO A 5 -5.08 -17.91 42.33
CA PRO A 5 -6.06 -16.96 41.81
C PRO A 5 -6.63 -17.47 40.47
N PRO A 6 -7.87 -17.08 40.11
CA PRO A 6 -8.49 -17.53 38.87
C PRO A 6 -7.70 -16.97 37.69
N HIS A 7 -7.17 -17.86 36.85
CA HIS A 7 -6.52 -17.49 35.61
C HIS A 7 -7.55 -16.81 34.69
N ASN A 8 -7.39 -15.50 34.47
CA ASN A 8 -8.29 -14.71 33.63
C ASN A 8 -8.20 -15.23 32.17
N PRO A 9 -9.26 -15.83 31.60
CA PRO A 9 -9.23 -16.43 30.25
C PRO A 9 -9.04 -15.39 29.13
N THR A 10 -9.23 -14.11 29.45
CA THR A 10 -8.96 -12.96 28.56
C THR A 10 -7.49 -12.79 28.22
N SER A 11 -6.58 -13.07 29.17
CA SER A 11 -5.12 -12.93 28.97
C SER A 11 -4.57 -13.87 27.89
N PHE A 12 -5.16 -15.07 27.76
CA PHE A 12 -4.77 -16.05 26.75
C PHE A 12 -5.15 -15.58 25.34
N SER A 13 -6.37 -15.06 25.17
CA SER A 13 -6.86 -14.50 23.89
C SER A 13 -6.06 -13.26 23.46
N GLU A 14 -5.69 -12.38 24.39
CA GLU A 14 -4.83 -11.23 24.12
C GLU A 14 -3.42 -11.66 23.68
N SER A 15 -2.85 -12.66 24.34
CA SER A 15 -1.53 -13.20 23.96
C SER A 15 -1.52 -13.81 22.55
N GLU A 16 -2.59 -14.53 22.18
CA GLU A 16 -2.75 -15.10 20.84
C GLU A 16 -2.91 -13.99 19.79
N ASN A 17 -3.71 -12.96 20.08
CA ASN A 17 -3.89 -11.80 19.18
C ASN A 17 -2.57 -11.05 18.96
N ILE A 18 -1.78 -10.84 20.03
CA ILE A 18 -0.45 -10.22 19.94
C ILE A 18 0.48 -11.11 19.08
N SER A 19 0.47 -12.42 19.29
CA SER A 19 1.30 -13.35 18.51
C SER A 19 0.94 -13.32 17.01
N GLN A 20 -0.35 -13.24 16.69
CA GLN A 20 -0.86 -13.14 15.32
C GLN A 20 -0.54 -11.78 14.67
N LEU A 21 -0.54 -10.70 15.43
CA LEU A 21 -0.14 -9.39 14.94
C LEU A 21 1.36 -9.36 14.65
N LEU A 22 2.17 -9.88 15.58
CA LEU A 22 3.63 -9.97 15.42
C LEU A 22 4.01 -10.84 14.22
N SER A 23 3.34 -11.97 14.00
CA SER A 23 3.58 -12.82 12.83
C SER A 23 3.23 -12.10 11.53
N HIS A 24 2.15 -11.32 11.52
CA HIS A 24 1.76 -10.50 10.37
C HIS A 24 2.78 -9.37 10.09
N ILE A 25 3.22 -8.64 11.11
CA ILE A 25 4.24 -7.60 10.96
C ILE A 25 5.54 -8.19 10.41
N LYS A 26 5.99 -9.34 10.95
CA LYS A 26 7.16 -10.07 10.44
C LYS A 26 6.98 -10.48 8.98
N LEU A 27 5.79 -10.95 8.59
CA LEU A 27 5.48 -11.30 7.20
C LEU A 27 5.59 -10.10 6.26
N LEU A 28 5.00 -8.96 6.64
CA LEU A 28 5.06 -7.73 5.85
C LEU A 28 6.50 -7.24 5.68
N ILE A 29 7.28 -7.23 6.76
CA ILE A 29 8.69 -6.82 6.72
C ILE A 29 9.49 -7.74 5.79
N ARG A 30 9.40 -9.08 5.97
CA ARG A 30 10.10 -10.05 5.11
C ARG A 30 9.73 -9.88 3.64
N ARG A 31 8.45 -9.69 3.35
CA ARG A 31 7.97 -9.51 1.97
C ARG A 31 8.46 -8.21 1.36
N ARG A 32 8.46 -7.11 2.13
CA ARG A 32 9.01 -5.82 1.69
C ARG A 32 10.51 -5.94 1.41
N THR A 33 11.26 -6.59 2.29
CA THR A 33 12.70 -6.82 2.08
C THR A 33 12.96 -7.62 0.80
N ALA A 34 12.20 -8.69 0.55
CA ALA A 34 12.30 -9.44 -0.71
C ALA A 34 11.94 -8.58 -1.94
N ALA A 35 10.91 -7.72 -1.82
CA ALA A 35 10.51 -6.80 -2.88
C ALA A 35 11.60 -5.78 -3.22
N ILE A 36 12.24 -5.19 -2.20
CA ILE A 36 13.34 -4.23 -2.36
C ILE A 36 14.56 -4.93 -2.97
N ALA A 37 14.92 -6.12 -2.47
CA ALA A 37 16.02 -6.90 -3.05
C ALA A 37 15.78 -7.25 -4.53
N ALA A 38 14.53 -7.61 -4.90
CA ALA A 38 14.16 -7.84 -6.29
C ALA A 38 14.24 -6.56 -7.14
N LEU A 39 13.87 -5.41 -6.58
CA LEU A 39 13.99 -4.11 -7.25
C LEU A 39 15.46 -3.75 -7.51
N ASP A 40 16.31 -3.90 -6.49
CA ASP A 40 17.76 -3.64 -6.59
C ASP A 40 18.45 -4.61 -7.57
N ALA A 41 17.94 -5.84 -7.68
CA ALA A 41 18.40 -6.84 -8.65
C ALA A 41 17.86 -6.63 -10.07
N GLY A 42 17.01 -5.63 -10.31
CA GLY A 42 16.39 -5.37 -11.61
C GLY A 42 15.27 -6.34 -12.00
N LEU A 43 14.83 -7.21 -11.09
CA LEU A 43 13.73 -8.16 -11.28
C LEU A 43 12.38 -7.47 -11.03
N TYR A 44 12.03 -6.53 -11.91
CA TYR A 44 10.88 -5.63 -11.69
C TYR A 44 9.53 -6.36 -11.57
N SER A 45 9.32 -7.44 -12.34
CA SER A 45 8.10 -8.25 -12.25
C SER A 45 7.90 -8.87 -10.86
N GLU A 46 8.97 -9.41 -10.28
CA GLU A 46 8.94 -10.01 -8.95
C GLU A 46 8.79 -8.95 -7.85
N ALA A 47 9.48 -7.80 -8.00
CA ALA A 47 9.30 -6.66 -7.09
C ALA A 47 7.82 -6.21 -7.08
N ILE A 48 7.21 -6.01 -8.25
CA ILE A 48 5.80 -5.66 -8.41
C ILE A 48 4.92 -6.72 -7.73
N ARG A 49 5.17 -8.02 -7.97
CA ARG A 49 4.39 -9.11 -7.38
C ARG A 49 4.44 -9.07 -5.86
N HIS A 50 5.62 -8.91 -5.27
CA HIS A 50 5.77 -8.84 -3.82
C HIS A 50 5.07 -7.61 -3.22
N PHE A 51 5.22 -6.42 -3.81
CA PHE A 51 4.54 -5.22 -3.36
C PHE A 51 3.02 -5.30 -3.52
N SER A 52 2.52 -5.82 -4.64
CA SER A 52 1.07 -6.02 -4.85
C SER A 52 0.48 -6.90 -3.77
N LYS A 53 1.15 -7.98 -3.37
CA LYS A 53 0.66 -8.81 -2.27
C LYS A 53 0.69 -8.13 -0.89
N ILE A 54 1.46 -7.06 -0.72
CA ILE A 54 1.41 -6.24 0.51
C ILE A 54 0.19 -5.33 0.46
N VAL A 55 0.03 -4.57 -0.63
CA VAL A 55 -1.00 -3.52 -0.72
C VAL A 55 -2.41 -4.06 -0.99
N ASP A 56 -2.50 -5.19 -1.69
CA ASP A 56 -3.76 -5.92 -1.95
C ASP A 56 -4.02 -6.97 -0.84
N GLY A 57 -3.24 -6.93 0.25
CA GLY A 57 -3.37 -7.83 1.38
C GLY A 57 -4.66 -7.59 2.17
N ARG A 58 -5.27 -8.68 2.66
CA ARG A 58 -6.50 -8.66 3.47
C ARG A 58 -6.37 -7.90 4.79
N ARG A 59 -5.20 -7.99 5.42
CA ARG A 59 -4.93 -7.33 6.70
C ARG A 59 -4.33 -5.96 6.42
N PRO A 60 -4.90 -4.86 6.97
CA PRO A 60 -4.37 -3.52 6.79
C PRO A 60 -2.91 -3.44 7.25
N ALA A 61 -2.12 -2.66 6.53
CA ALA A 61 -0.78 -2.28 6.94
C ALA A 61 -0.76 -0.80 7.38
N PRO A 62 0.19 -0.39 8.23
CA PRO A 62 0.29 1.00 8.66
C PRO A 62 0.44 1.96 7.48
N GLN A 63 -0.17 3.13 7.59
CA GLN A 63 -0.23 4.12 6.51
C GLN A 63 1.15 4.49 5.93
N GLY A 64 2.12 4.85 6.78
CA GLY A 64 3.47 5.20 6.33
C GLY A 64 4.20 4.04 5.66
N PHE A 65 3.95 2.81 6.12
CA PHE A 65 4.50 1.60 5.52
C PHE A 65 3.89 1.35 4.13
N LEU A 66 2.58 1.57 3.97
CA LEU A 66 1.91 1.48 2.67
C LEU A 66 2.41 2.55 1.70
N ALA A 67 2.63 3.78 2.15
CA ALA A 67 3.17 4.86 1.32
C ALA A 67 4.53 4.47 0.71
N GLU A 68 5.44 3.92 1.52
CA GLU A 68 6.72 3.41 1.03
C GLU A 68 6.55 2.24 0.04
N CYS A 69 5.63 1.31 0.31
CA CYS A 69 5.38 0.18 -0.60
C CYS A 69 4.84 0.64 -1.96
N TYR A 70 3.92 1.61 -1.98
CA TYR A 70 3.45 2.22 -3.23
C TYR A 70 4.59 2.94 -3.97
N LEU A 71 5.42 3.71 -3.27
CA LEU A 71 6.55 4.41 -3.87
C LEU A 71 7.56 3.45 -4.54
N HIS A 72 7.95 2.38 -3.84
CA HIS A 72 8.88 1.40 -4.40
C HIS A 72 8.25 0.56 -5.53
N ARG A 73 6.94 0.28 -5.46
CA ARG A 73 6.22 -0.35 -6.58
C ARG A 73 6.14 0.58 -7.79
N ALA A 74 5.97 1.89 -7.60
CA ALA A 74 6.07 2.88 -8.66
C ALA A 74 7.47 2.84 -9.32
N TYR A 75 8.56 2.72 -8.56
CA TYR A 75 9.89 2.56 -9.15
C TYR A 75 10.02 1.32 -10.03
N ALA A 76 9.50 0.18 -9.56
CA ALA A 76 9.48 -1.04 -10.36
C ALA A 76 8.66 -0.85 -11.64
N TYR A 77 7.49 -0.20 -11.56
CA TYR A 77 6.67 0.12 -12.73
C TYR A 77 7.38 1.05 -13.71
N LYS A 78 7.96 2.15 -13.23
CA LYS A 78 8.77 3.08 -14.03
C LYS A 78 9.89 2.35 -14.77
N ALA A 79 10.66 1.53 -14.06
CA ALA A 79 11.77 0.77 -14.65
C ALA A 79 11.31 -0.28 -15.66
N SER A 80 10.11 -0.85 -15.48
CA SER A 80 9.47 -1.74 -16.45
C SER A 80 8.77 -1.03 -17.63
N GLY A 81 8.80 0.31 -17.70
CA GLY A 81 8.13 1.10 -18.73
C GLY A 81 6.61 1.24 -18.57
N ARG A 82 6.06 0.84 -17.42
CA ARG A 82 4.63 0.92 -17.09
C ARG A 82 4.29 2.27 -16.47
N ILE A 83 4.32 3.31 -17.29
CA ILE A 83 4.21 4.72 -16.86
C ILE A 83 2.89 5.00 -16.14
N ALA A 84 1.75 4.56 -16.71
CA ALA A 84 0.43 4.83 -16.14
C ALA A 84 0.27 4.24 -14.73
N GLU A 85 0.71 3.01 -14.51
CA GLU A 85 0.68 2.35 -13.20
C GLU A 85 1.63 3.01 -12.21
N SER A 86 2.82 3.42 -12.68
CA SER A 86 3.76 4.17 -11.84
C SER A 86 3.17 5.50 -11.37
N ILE A 87 2.52 6.28 -12.25
CA ILE A 87 1.84 7.54 -11.88
C ILE A 87 0.73 7.26 -10.86
N SER A 88 -0.05 6.19 -11.07
CA SER A 88 -1.11 5.80 -10.13
C SER A 88 -0.58 5.51 -8.72
N ASP A 89 0.53 4.80 -8.62
CA ASP A 89 1.16 4.50 -7.32
C ASP A 89 1.84 5.73 -6.70
N CYS A 90 2.39 6.65 -7.49
CA CYS A 90 2.83 7.95 -7.00
C CYS A 90 1.68 8.77 -6.42
N ASN A 91 0.51 8.79 -7.10
CA ASN A 91 -0.69 9.47 -6.59
C ASN A 91 -1.14 8.89 -5.25
N LYS A 92 -1.17 7.55 -5.13
CA LYS A 92 -1.47 6.89 -3.85
C LYS A 92 -0.45 7.28 -2.79
N THR A 93 0.84 7.24 -3.09
CA THR A 93 1.89 7.65 -2.15
C THR A 93 1.67 9.06 -1.63
N LEU A 94 1.38 10.02 -2.51
CA LEU A 94 1.16 11.43 -2.15
C LEU A 94 -0.15 11.67 -1.40
N ALA A 95 -1.16 10.82 -1.60
CA ALA A 95 -2.37 10.84 -0.78
C ALA A 95 -2.10 10.36 0.66
N LEU A 96 -1.14 9.44 0.85
CA LEU A 96 -0.77 8.94 2.18
C LEU A 96 0.33 9.81 2.85
N ASP A 97 1.27 10.34 2.07
CA ASP A 97 2.38 11.19 2.48
C ASP A 97 2.60 12.33 1.45
N PRO A 98 1.93 13.48 1.64
CA PRO A 98 2.06 14.63 0.74
C PRO A 98 3.47 15.24 0.71
N THR A 99 4.31 14.94 1.71
CA THR A 99 5.67 15.48 1.85
C THR A 99 6.74 14.59 1.22
N SER A 100 6.33 13.57 0.48
CA SER A 100 7.25 12.65 -0.18
C SER A 100 7.92 13.31 -1.40
N ILE A 101 9.12 13.86 -1.16
CA ILE A 101 10.03 14.40 -2.19
C ILE A 101 10.18 13.43 -3.36
N GLN A 102 10.36 12.15 -3.02
CA GLN A 102 10.60 11.08 -3.97
C GLN A 102 9.40 10.79 -4.89
N ALA A 103 8.19 10.83 -4.33
CA ALA A 103 6.98 10.60 -5.10
C ALA A 103 6.72 11.78 -6.05
N LEU A 104 6.93 13.03 -5.59
CA LEU A 104 6.82 14.23 -6.44
C LEU A 104 7.82 14.19 -7.58
N ASP A 105 9.11 13.96 -7.29
CA ASP A 105 10.16 13.93 -8.30
C ASP A 105 9.91 12.82 -9.35
N THR A 106 9.51 11.64 -8.88
CA THR A 106 9.24 10.50 -9.76
C THR A 106 8.01 10.76 -10.64
N ARG A 107 6.93 11.31 -10.07
CA ARG A 107 5.73 11.65 -10.83
C ARG A 107 6.00 12.75 -11.84
N ALA A 108 6.70 13.81 -11.45
CA ALA A 108 7.11 14.89 -12.35
C ALA A 108 7.95 14.36 -13.51
N SER A 109 8.94 13.51 -13.24
CA SER A 109 9.75 12.85 -14.28
C SER A 109 8.90 12.03 -15.25
N LEU A 110 7.90 11.30 -14.79
CA LEU A 110 6.98 10.53 -15.65
C LEU A 110 6.07 11.45 -16.47
N LEU A 111 5.51 12.50 -15.85
CA LEU A 111 4.66 13.49 -16.50
C LEU A 111 5.42 14.24 -17.61
N GLU A 112 6.69 14.54 -17.37
CA GLU A 112 7.60 15.12 -18.37
C GLU A 112 7.77 14.18 -19.59
N THR A 113 7.96 12.88 -19.36
CA THR A 113 8.10 11.89 -20.46
C THR A 113 6.86 11.77 -21.34
N ILE A 114 5.66 11.90 -20.75
CA ILE A 114 4.40 11.87 -21.49
C ILE A 114 3.96 13.26 -21.98
N ARG A 115 4.85 14.27 -21.90
CA ARG A 115 4.57 15.67 -22.27
C ARG A 115 3.36 16.30 -21.56
N CYS A 116 3.01 15.80 -20.38
CA CYS A 116 2.04 16.45 -19.50
C CYS A 116 2.75 17.55 -18.70
N LEU A 117 3.18 18.60 -19.42
CA LEU A 117 4.02 19.67 -18.87
C LEU A 117 3.36 20.48 -17.75
N PRO A 118 2.04 20.81 -17.80
CA PRO A 118 1.39 21.56 -16.72
C PRO A 118 1.42 20.82 -15.37
N ASP A 119 1.06 19.54 -15.35
CA ASP A 119 1.06 18.73 -14.12
C ASP A 119 2.49 18.49 -13.62
N CYS A 120 3.44 18.28 -14.54
CA CYS A 120 4.86 18.19 -14.22
C CYS A 120 5.37 19.47 -13.54
N LEU A 121 4.99 20.64 -14.06
CA LEU A 121 5.35 21.94 -13.49
C LEU A 121 4.75 22.11 -12.10
N HIS A 122 3.51 21.68 -11.90
CA HIS A 122 2.86 21.71 -10.59
C HIS A 122 3.62 20.88 -9.54
N ASP A 123 4.04 19.66 -9.89
CA ASP A 123 4.83 18.81 -8.99
C ASP A 123 6.18 19.44 -8.64
N PHE A 124 6.86 20.07 -9.60
CA PHE A 124 8.12 20.74 -9.33
C PHE A 124 7.97 22.01 -8.50
N GLU A 125 6.91 22.80 -8.69
CA GLU A 125 6.63 23.95 -7.83
C GLU A 125 6.29 23.48 -6.41
N HIS A 126 5.55 22.38 -6.25
CA HIS A 126 5.30 21.79 -4.93
C HIS A 126 6.61 21.31 -4.28
N LEU A 127 7.49 20.65 -5.03
CA LEU A 127 8.81 20.22 -4.54
C LEU A 127 9.67 21.43 -4.11
N LYS A 128 9.61 22.54 -4.85
CA LYS A 128 10.31 23.80 -4.53
C LYS A 128 9.81 24.37 -3.22
N LEU A 129 8.48 24.42 -3.00
CA LEU A 129 7.90 24.84 -1.74
C LEU A 129 8.35 23.97 -0.57
N LEU A 130 8.42 22.65 -0.77
CA LEU A 130 8.88 21.72 0.25
C LEU A 130 10.35 21.95 0.62
N TYR A 131 11.24 22.13 -0.37
CA TYR A 131 12.64 22.48 -0.10
C TYR A 131 12.79 23.82 0.63
N ASN A 132 12.02 24.83 0.24
CA ASN A 132 12.01 26.12 0.95
C ASN A 132 11.56 25.97 2.40
N SER A 133 10.52 25.16 2.66
CA SER A 133 10.08 24.85 4.02
C SER A 133 11.18 24.16 4.82
N ILE A 134 11.87 23.17 4.24
CA ILE A 134 12.95 22.46 4.92
C ILE A 134 14.12 23.39 5.26
N LEU A 135 14.48 24.30 4.37
CA LEU A 135 15.55 25.28 4.62
C LEU A 135 15.16 26.26 5.73
N ARG A 136 13.91 26.72 5.74
CA ARG A 136 13.37 27.60 6.79
C ARG A 136 13.36 26.90 8.15
N ASP A 137 12.83 25.69 8.21
CA ASP A 137 12.58 24.96 9.45
C ASP A 137 13.82 24.20 9.95
N ARG A 138 14.84 24.07 9.10
CA ARG A 138 16.09 23.31 9.31
C ARG A 138 15.86 21.84 9.71
N LYS A 139 14.73 21.27 9.28
CA LYS A 139 14.31 19.91 9.61
C LYS A 139 13.73 19.22 8.38
N LEU A 140 14.05 17.94 8.23
CA LEU A 140 13.47 17.09 7.18
C LEU A 140 12.04 16.66 7.58
N PRO A 141 11.11 16.49 6.62
CA PRO A 141 9.72 16.13 6.92
C PRO A 141 9.59 14.72 7.51
N GLY A 142 8.79 14.57 8.56
CA GLY A 142 8.52 13.28 9.21
C GLY A 142 9.42 12.99 10.42
N PRO A 143 9.30 11.79 11.01
CA PRO A 143 10.03 11.42 12.22
C PRO A 143 11.55 11.40 12.02
N ALA A 144 12.31 11.71 13.07
CA ALA A 144 13.78 11.78 13.01
C ALA A 144 14.46 10.46 12.59
N TRP A 145 13.81 9.32 12.81
CA TRP A 145 14.30 7.99 12.41
C TRP A 145 13.93 7.61 10.97
N LYS A 146 13.06 8.38 10.30
CA LYS A 146 12.69 8.14 8.90
C LYS A 146 13.94 8.36 8.05
N ARG A 147 14.29 7.36 7.22
CA ARG A 147 15.41 7.50 6.30
C ARG A 147 14.97 8.35 5.11
N HIS A 148 15.54 9.54 4.97
CA HIS A 148 15.36 10.37 3.78
C HIS A 148 16.42 10.02 2.74
N ASN A 149 16.00 9.91 1.48
CA ASN A 149 16.93 9.70 0.38
C ASN A 149 17.70 10.97 -0.01
N VAL A 150 17.23 12.15 0.42
CA VAL A 150 17.91 13.44 0.20
C VAL A 150 18.56 13.89 1.49
N ARG A 151 19.86 14.19 1.45
CA ARG A 151 20.57 14.75 2.62
C ARG A 151 20.32 16.25 2.69
N TYR A 152 20.21 16.81 3.91
CA TYR A 152 19.97 18.24 4.09
C TYR A 152 20.96 19.13 3.32
N ARG A 153 22.25 18.75 3.30
CA ARG A 153 23.32 19.45 2.57
C ARG A 153 23.10 19.56 1.05
N GLU A 154 22.35 18.65 0.46
CA GLU A 154 22.07 18.60 -0.99
C GLU A 154 20.90 19.52 -1.36
N ILE A 155 20.10 19.97 -0.38
CA ILE A 155 18.87 20.73 -0.62
C ILE A 155 19.10 22.05 -1.35
N PRO A 156 20.08 22.91 -0.97
CA PRO A 156 20.32 24.14 -1.71
C PRO A 156 20.70 23.90 -3.18
N GLY A 157 21.52 22.88 -3.46
CA GLY A 157 21.90 22.51 -4.82
C GLY A 157 20.71 21.98 -5.62
N ASN A 158 19.92 21.09 -5.03
CA ASN A 158 18.70 20.55 -5.64
C ASN A 158 17.67 21.66 -5.91
N LEU A 159 17.52 22.62 -5.00
CA LEU A 159 16.63 23.77 -5.17
C LEU A 159 17.06 24.67 -6.34
N CYS A 160 18.37 24.88 -6.50
CA CYS A 160 18.91 25.64 -7.63
C CYS A 160 18.60 24.93 -8.96
N ALA A 161 18.96 23.65 -9.07
CA ALA A 161 18.68 22.83 -10.25
C ALA A 161 17.17 22.77 -10.58
N LEU A 162 16.34 22.63 -9.54
CA LEU A 162 14.88 22.62 -9.67
C LEU A 162 14.35 23.96 -10.19
N THR A 163 14.88 25.08 -9.71
CA THR A 163 14.47 26.41 -10.16
C THR A 163 14.80 26.62 -11.64
N THR A 164 15.98 26.19 -12.08
CA THR A 164 16.36 26.20 -13.50
C THR A 164 15.43 25.32 -14.33
N LYS A 165 15.11 24.11 -13.85
CA LYS A 165 14.22 23.18 -14.53
C LYS A 165 12.79 23.73 -14.67
N ILE A 166 12.26 24.34 -13.61
CA ILE A 166 10.97 25.03 -13.63
C ILE A 166 10.96 26.14 -14.69
N GLN A 167 12.02 26.94 -14.76
CA GLN A 167 12.10 28.02 -15.75
C GLN A 167 12.14 27.49 -17.18
N GLN A 168 12.90 26.42 -17.44
CA GLN A 168 12.94 25.75 -18.73
C GLN A 168 11.56 25.19 -19.11
N LEU A 169 10.85 24.55 -18.17
CA LEU A 169 9.51 24.03 -18.42
C LEU A 169 8.50 25.15 -18.71
N LYS A 170 8.58 26.28 -17.99
CA LYS A 170 7.73 27.45 -18.27
C LYS A 170 7.97 28.00 -19.67
N GLN A 171 9.22 28.05 -20.13
CA GLN A 171 9.55 28.47 -21.49
C GLN A 171 8.98 27.51 -22.54
N ARG A 172 9.09 26.19 -22.31
CA ARG A 172 8.50 25.17 -23.20
C ARG A 172 6.97 25.24 -23.25
N VAL A 173 6.33 25.51 -22.11
CA VAL A 173 4.89 25.73 -22.05
C VAL A 173 4.50 27.00 -22.82
N ALA A 174 5.25 28.09 -22.66
CA ALA A 174 5.03 29.34 -23.37
C ALA A 174 5.28 29.24 -24.88
N SER A 175 6.18 28.36 -25.33
CA SER A 175 6.41 28.09 -26.76
C SER A 175 5.31 27.23 -27.42
N GLY A 176 4.29 26.81 -26.67
CA GLY A 176 3.16 26.05 -27.20
C GLY A 176 3.35 24.53 -27.18
N GLU A 177 4.36 24.00 -26.47
CA GLU A 177 4.53 22.55 -26.28
C GLU A 177 3.46 21.88 -25.40
N THR A 178 2.42 22.61 -25.01
CA THR A 178 1.28 22.11 -24.21
C THR A 178 0.39 21.11 -24.96
N GLY A 179 0.64 20.89 -26.25
CA GLY A 179 -0.15 20.04 -27.12
C GLY A 179 -0.12 18.56 -26.74
N ASN A 180 -1.22 18.11 -26.13
CA ASN A 180 -1.65 16.73 -25.86
C ASN A 180 -0.67 15.81 -25.10
N VAL A 181 -1.21 15.17 -24.05
CA VAL A 181 -0.53 14.05 -23.39
C VAL A 181 -0.15 13.01 -24.44
N ASP A 182 1.10 12.56 -24.43
CA ASP A 182 1.56 11.49 -25.29
C ASP A 182 0.97 10.16 -24.82
N TYR A 183 -0.25 9.88 -25.30
CA TYR A 183 -0.96 8.65 -24.98
C TYR A 183 -0.22 7.39 -25.44
N HIS A 184 0.65 7.48 -26.46
CA HIS A 184 1.47 6.35 -26.88
C HIS A 184 2.50 6.04 -25.79
N ALA A 185 3.24 7.05 -25.33
CA ALA A 185 4.18 6.89 -24.23
C ALA A 185 3.49 6.41 -22.95
N LEU A 186 2.35 7.02 -22.57
CA LEU A 186 1.58 6.65 -21.38
C LEU A 186 1.14 5.16 -21.39
N ILE A 187 0.78 4.64 -22.58
CA ILE A 187 0.36 3.25 -22.76
C ILE A 187 1.56 2.32 -23.02
N GLY A 188 2.77 2.84 -23.19
CA GLY A 188 3.98 2.05 -23.45
C GLY A 188 4.09 1.57 -24.89
N LEU A 189 3.53 2.31 -25.84
CA LEU A 189 3.61 2.06 -27.26
C LEU A 189 4.57 3.02 -27.96
N ARG A 190 5.16 2.55 -29.07
CA ARG A 190 5.96 3.43 -29.95
C ARG A 190 5.05 4.46 -30.62
N ARG A 191 5.56 5.69 -30.78
CA ARG A 191 4.90 6.74 -31.56
C ARG A 191 4.66 6.25 -32.99
N GLY A 192 3.49 6.56 -33.54
CA GLY A 192 3.10 6.15 -34.90
C GLY A 192 2.53 4.73 -35.02
N CYS A 193 2.24 4.04 -33.91
CA CYS A 193 1.49 2.78 -33.98
C CYS A 193 0.09 2.99 -34.61
N SER A 194 -0.42 1.98 -35.30
CA SER A 194 -1.76 2.06 -35.90
C SER A 194 -2.83 2.30 -34.83
N ARG A 195 -3.87 3.05 -35.20
CA ARG A 195 -5.00 3.33 -34.31
C ARG A 195 -5.68 2.04 -33.82
N ALA A 196 -5.69 0.98 -34.64
CA ALA A 196 -6.16 -0.35 -34.25
C ALA A 196 -5.32 -0.99 -33.13
N LYS A 197 -3.99 -0.85 -33.17
CA LYS A 197 -3.11 -1.37 -32.12
C LYS A 197 -3.29 -0.61 -30.80
N MET A 198 -3.47 0.71 -30.88
CA MET A 198 -3.82 1.55 -29.72
C MET A 198 -5.16 1.12 -29.11
N SER A 199 -6.22 1.01 -29.92
CA SER A 199 -7.55 0.62 -29.43
C SER A 199 -7.59 -0.80 -28.88
N ALA A 200 -6.90 -1.75 -29.51
CA ALA A 200 -6.81 -3.13 -29.03
C ALA A 200 -6.18 -3.21 -27.63
N LEU A 201 -5.09 -2.48 -27.39
CA LEU A 201 -4.45 -2.47 -26.07
C LEU A 201 -5.28 -1.75 -25.00
N LEU A 202 -5.97 -0.67 -25.38
CA LEU A 202 -6.92 0.00 -24.49
C LEU A 202 -8.05 -0.95 -24.08
N LEU A 203 -8.65 -1.64 -25.05
CA LEU A 203 -9.71 -2.61 -24.80
C LEU A 203 -9.21 -3.77 -23.92
N TYR A 204 -8.04 -4.32 -24.21
CA TYR A 204 -7.42 -5.37 -23.41
C TYR A 204 -7.23 -4.93 -21.95
N ARG A 205 -6.70 -3.72 -21.71
CA ARG A 205 -6.53 -3.18 -20.35
C ARG A 205 -7.85 -2.94 -19.64
N LEU A 206 -8.89 -2.47 -20.36
CA LEU A 206 -10.23 -2.31 -19.80
C LEU A 206 -10.83 -3.65 -19.40
N LEU A 207 -10.71 -4.68 -20.25
CA LEU A 207 -11.14 -6.05 -19.94
C LEU A 207 -10.39 -6.62 -18.74
N GLN A 208 -9.06 -6.45 -18.67
CA GLN A 208 -8.26 -6.87 -17.51
C GLN A 208 -8.72 -6.19 -16.22
N LYS A 209 -9.00 -4.88 -16.25
CA LYS A 209 -9.51 -4.14 -15.10
C LYS A 209 -10.91 -4.62 -14.69
N GLY A 210 -11.80 -4.83 -15.66
CA GLY A 210 -13.13 -5.39 -15.42
C GLY A 210 -13.05 -6.76 -14.77
N TYR A 211 -12.22 -7.66 -15.31
CA TYR A 211 -11.98 -8.98 -14.74
C TYR A 211 -11.43 -8.90 -13.31
N ALA A 212 -10.43 -8.04 -13.05
CA ALA A 212 -9.89 -7.85 -11.71
C ALA A 212 -10.93 -7.32 -10.72
N SER A 213 -11.79 -6.39 -11.14
CA SER A 213 -12.89 -5.86 -10.32
C SER A 213 -13.88 -6.96 -9.96
N VAL A 214 -14.32 -7.76 -10.94
CA VAL A 214 -15.27 -8.87 -10.73
C VAL A 214 -14.65 -9.95 -9.83
N MET A 215 -13.38 -10.29 -10.04
CA MET A 215 -12.69 -11.25 -9.17
C MET A 215 -12.55 -10.74 -7.74
N SER A 216 -12.31 -9.43 -7.54
CA SER A 216 -12.29 -8.84 -6.20
C SER A 216 -13.64 -8.98 -5.50
N THR A 217 -14.75 -8.65 -6.18
CA THR A 217 -16.09 -8.75 -5.59
C THR A 217 -16.45 -10.18 -5.23
N ILE A 218 -16.15 -11.14 -6.11
CA ILE A 218 -16.37 -12.58 -5.84
C ILE A 218 -15.56 -13.02 -4.63
N MET A 219 -14.27 -12.66 -4.58
CA MET A 219 -13.41 -13.01 -3.45
C MET A 219 -13.88 -12.38 -2.13
N ASP A 220 -14.41 -11.15 -2.16
CA ASP A 220 -14.94 -10.47 -0.99
C ASP A 220 -16.21 -11.16 -0.49
N GLU A 221 -17.13 -11.50 -1.40
CA GLU A 221 -18.34 -12.26 -1.10
C GLU A 221 -18.03 -13.64 -0.52
N GLU A 222 -17.12 -14.41 -1.13
CA GLU A 222 -16.66 -15.69 -0.59
C GLU A 222 -16.04 -15.55 0.81
N SER A 223 -15.29 -14.47 1.06
CA SER A 223 -14.66 -14.24 2.35
C SER A 223 -15.67 -13.89 3.43
N ALA A 224 -16.69 -13.10 3.10
CA ALA A 224 -17.81 -12.78 3.98
C ALA A 224 -18.63 -14.03 4.31
N GLU A 225 -18.89 -14.88 3.31
CA GLU A 225 -19.59 -16.15 3.49
C GLU A 225 -18.81 -17.10 4.42
N ARG A 226 -17.48 -17.20 4.26
CA ARG A 226 -16.61 -17.97 5.17
C ARG A 226 -16.62 -17.40 6.60
N GLN A 227 -16.63 -16.08 6.75
CA GLN A 227 -16.72 -15.44 8.07
C GLN A 227 -18.08 -15.71 8.73
N ARG A 228 -19.18 -15.62 7.99
CA ARG A 228 -20.53 -15.97 8.46
C ARG A 228 -20.59 -17.42 8.94
N LYS A 229 -20.07 -18.36 8.16
CA LYS A 229 -19.99 -19.78 8.54
C LYS A 229 -19.17 -20.00 9.81
N LYS A 230 -18.03 -19.33 9.94
CA LYS A 230 -17.21 -19.38 11.17
C LYS A 230 -17.94 -18.79 12.38
N ALA A 231 -18.62 -17.65 12.21
CA ALA A 231 -19.39 -17.03 13.29
C ALA A 231 -20.57 -17.91 13.72
N ALA A 232 -21.28 -18.52 12.77
CA ALA A 232 -22.36 -19.46 13.06
C ALA A 232 -21.86 -20.72 13.80
N ALA A 233 -20.74 -21.30 13.37
CA ALA A 233 -20.12 -22.43 14.05
C ALA A 233 -19.66 -22.07 15.47
N ALA A 234 -19.09 -20.87 15.67
CA ALA A 234 -18.72 -20.38 16.99
C ALA A 234 -19.93 -20.19 17.90
N LEU A 235 -21.05 -19.69 17.37
CA LEU A 235 -22.30 -19.52 18.12
C LEU A 235 -22.90 -20.88 18.53
N GLN A 236 -22.91 -21.85 17.62
CA GLN A 236 -23.35 -23.23 17.92
C GLN A 236 -22.47 -23.89 18.98
N ALA A 237 -21.14 -23.73 18.90
CA ALA A 237 -20.22 -24.27 19.88
C ALA A 237 -20.43 -23.64 21.28
N ALA A 238 -20.69 -22.32 21.34
CA ALA A 238 -21.02 -21.64 22.58
C ALA A 238 -22.35 -22.14 23.19
N GLN A 239 -23.39 -22.33 22.37
CA GLN A 239 -24.66 -22.90 22.81
C GLN A 239 -24.52 -24.33 23.34
N ALA A 240 -23.74 -25.18 22.65
CA ALA A 240 -23.46 -26.54 23.09
C ALA A 240 -22.71 -26.56 24.44
N ALA A 241 -21.73 -25.67 24.65
CA ALA A 241 -21.02 -25.56 25.92
C ALA A 241 -21.94 -25.13 27.07
N ILE A 242 -22.88 -24.20 26.83
CA ILE A 242 -23.89 -23.80 27.81
C ILE A 242 -24.81 -24.98 28.16
N HIS A 243 -25.26 -25.74 27.16
CA HIS A 243 -26.11 -26.92 27.38
C HIS A 243 -25.39 -28.00 28.22
N VAL A 244 -24.12 -28.27 27.93
CA VAL A 244 -23.29 -29.23 28.69
C VAL A 244 -23.13 -28.77 30.14
N GLN A 245 -22.87 -27.49 30.38
CA GLN A 245 -22.79 -26.94 31.75
C GLN A 245 -24.13 -27.06 32.49
N GLN A 246 -25.26 -26.79 31.82
CA GLN A 246 -26.59 -26.94 32.43
C GLN A 246 -26.91 -28.40 32.77
N THR A 247 -26.56 -29.36 31.90
CA THR A 247 -26.77 -30.79 32.17
C THR A 247 -25.89 -31.29 33.31
N GLN A 248 -24.62 -30.87 33.37
CA GLN A 248 -23.73 -31.19 34.49
C GLN A 248 -24.26 -30.61 35.82
N TYR A 249 -24.75 -29.36 35.81
CA TYR A 249 -25.32 -28.72 36.99
C TYR A 249 -26.60 -29.44 37.48
N CYS A 250 -27.51 -29.83 36.58
CA CYS A 250 -28.69 -30.61 36.94
C CYS A 250 -28.32 -31.99 37.52
N ASN A 251 -27.35 -32.69 36.93
CA ASN A 251 -26.91 -33.99 37.45
C ASN A 251 -26.25 -33.87 38.83
N SER A 252 -25.46 -32.82 39.09
CA SER A 252 -24.88 -32.58 40.44
C SER A 252 -25.90 -32.24 41.52
N LYS A 253 -27.12 -31.82 41.15
CA LYS A 253 -28.24 -31.58 42.07
C LYS A 253 -29.11 -32.80 42.34
N LEU A 254 -28.94 -33.87 41.57
CA LEU A 254 -29.75 -35.10 41.62
C LEU A 254 -29.04 -36.27 42.32
N GLU A 255 -27.78 -36.13 42.76
CA GLU A 255 -27.14 -37.11 43.64
C GLU A 255 -27.75 -36.98 45.07
N PRO A 256 -28.47 -37.99 45.58
CA PRO A 256 -28.92 -37.99 46.97
C PRO A 256 -27.71 -38.21 47.88
N GLU A 257 -27.60 -37.46 48.98
CA GLU A 257 -26.69 -37.80 50.07
C GLU A 257 -27.04 -39.19 50.59
N ILE A 258 -26.28 -40.21 50.17
CA ILE A 258 -26.29 -41.53 50.80
C ILE A 258 -25.35 -41.44 51.99
N SER A 259 -25.93 -41.22 53.17
CA SER A 259 -25.25 -41.31 54.46
C SER A 259 -24.84 -42.77 54.74
N PRO A 260 -23.56 -43.06 55.03
CA PRO A 260 -23.18 -44.38 55.48
C PRO A 260 -23.50 -44.53 56.99
N THR A 261 -24.24 -45.58 57.30
CA THR A 261 -24.51 -46.14 58.64
C THR A 261 -23.25 -46.62 59.35
#